data_AF-A0A7X7Z1X0-F1
#
_entry.id   AF-A0A7X7Z1X0-F1
#
_cell.length_a   1.000
_cell.length_b   1.000
_cell.length_c   1.000
_cell.angle_alpha   90.00
_cell.angle_beta   90.00
_cell.angle_gamma   90.00
#
_symmetry.space_group_name_H-M   'P 1'
#
loop_
_entity.id
_entity.type
_entity.pdbx_description
1 polymer ?
#
loop_
_entity_poly.entity_id
_entity_poly.type
_entity_poly.pdbx_seq_one_letter_code
_entity_poly.pdbx_strand_id
1 'polypeptide(L)'
;MKPAGRKRRFWLLLAVAIGGWLSLTPAHAQTAAAVGKTLTRTIDPVTVQGREIGTLNGTPIDRLGMFAVDGGKWTPIPFQVDERLAGEYVFRSGSGASADTDRGLLDADDEVAFISADAGPAVDAASWPAGAQKGVEITLYDPADGGRAAVYLFAFSGPAPRSPKDYVVYHVDRNEIETTDYLIGYHPQAPISIDKLIVKPAAGGNGQSVADRQKIRMEAISIWNLVHFTRNENDFQSSVIAYNDGPVRILRKTRNRVILFWRIPSPSVELTSVYWKTGMEFPISLNLPFRISGLFREAKLKIYTDSPPNVPNRRFYNQHNPAGVLIDGRMQENEIHFDRRPSDWQVVAGTTAQHREGWFSRQIFLQEHDGVTLPAFYRDDVSVPDPPEQFPGCFGCLGFEIQGVERLDAGIYSLKVQMYPMPAYRPGDEHRYLNLVDQPLRKVVRALSSR
;
A
#
# COMPACT_ATOMS: atom_id res chain seq x y z
N MET A 1 67.24 71.50 51.78
CA MET A 1 66.57 70.66 52.81
C MET A 1 66.35 69.26 52.23
N LYS A 2 66.95 68.22 52.81
CA LYS A 2 66.36 66.86 52.82
C LYS A 2 65.07 66.93 53.69
N PRO A 3 64.07 66.02 53.60
CA PRO A 3 64.23 64.62 53.23
C PRO A 3 63.06 63.93 52.46
N ALA A 4 63.38 62.69 52.05
CA ALA A 4 62.58 61.45 52.17
C ALA A 4 61.30 61.23 51.34
N GLY A 5 61.24 60.03 50.73
CA GLY A 5 60.02 59.24 50.83
C GLY A 5 59.58 58.33 49.68
N ARG A 6 60.47 57.47 49.16
CA ARG A 6 60.21 56.02 48.94
C ARG A 6 58.80 55.58 48.44
N LYS A 7 58.67 55.13 47.18
CA LYS A 7 58.73 53.70 46.73
C LYS A 7 58.01 53.52 45.38
N ARG A 8 58.68 52.75 44.52
CA ARG A 8 58.35 52.34 43.15
C ARG A 8 57.12 51.42 43.07
N ARG A 9 56.38 51.50 41.95
CA ARG A 9 55.78 50.33 41.30
C ARG A 9 56.14 50.31 39.81
N PHE A 10 56.17 49.09 39.32
CA PHE A 10 56.88 48.52 38.18
C PHE A 10 56.11 48.74 36.85
N TRP A 11 56.86 49.03 35.78
CA TRP A 11 56.72 48.69 34.34
C TRP A 11 55.34 48.71 33.65
N LEU A 12 55.27 49.30 32.45
CA LEU A 12 55.42 48.54 31.19
C LEU A 12 55.50 49.49 29.97
N LEU A 13 56.47 49.21 29.11
CA LEU A 13 56.70 49.85 27.82
C LEU A 13 55.72 49.29 26.78
N LEU A 14 55.07 50.19 26.05
CA LEU A 14 54.26 49.91 24.88
C LEU A 14 55.19 49.91 23.65
N ALA A 15 55.35 48.77 22.98
CA ALA A 15 55.98 48.69 21.67
C ALA A 15 55.18 47.74 20.79
N VAL A 16 54.42 48.32 19.86
CA VAL A 16 53.73 47.62 18.77
C VAL A 16 54.76 47.34 17.68
N ALA A 17 54.98 46.06 17.37
CA ALA A 17 55.72 45.63 16.19
C ALA A 17 54.83 44.68 15.38
N ILE A 18 54.52 45.11 14.16
CA ILE A 18 53.70 44.44 13.15
C ILE A 18 54.50 43.29 12.56
N GLY A 19 54.05 42.05 12.78
CA GLY A 19 54.55 40.85 12.11
C GLY A 19 53.43 40.21 11.31
N GLY A 20 53.45 40.39 9.99
CA GLY A 20 52.54 39.71 9.07
C GLY A 20 52.91 38.23 8.94
N TRP A 21 52.01 37.35 9.37
CA TRP A 21 52.06 35.92 9.09
C TRP A 21 51.11 35.63 7.94
N LEU A 22 51.65 35.24 6.78
CA LEU A 22 50.86 34.58 5.73
C LEU A 22 50.57 33.15 6.21
N SER A 23 49.39 32.96 6.78
CA SER A 23 48.84 31.63 7.05
C SER A 23 48.26 31.07 5.75
N LEU A 24 49.02 30.20 5.07
CA LEU A 24 48.47 29.28 4.09
C LEU A 24 47.50 28.36 4.82
N THR A 25 46.20 28.65 4.73
CA THR A 25 45.17 27.74 5.19
C THR A 25 45.09 26.60 4.18
N PRO A 26 45.30 25.33 4.59
CA PRO A 26 44.95 24.23 3.71
C PRO A 26 43.44 24.33 3.45
N ALA A 27 43.08 24.43 2.17
CA ALA A 27 41.70 24.28 1.73
C ALA A 27 41.22 22.91 2.21
N HIS A 28 40.50 22.90 3.33
CA HIS A 28 39.78 21.72 3.76
C HIS A 28 38.72 21.50 2.69
N ALA A 29 38.92 20.46 1.87
CA ALA A 29 37.84 19.86 1.12
C ALA A 29 36.76 19.54 2.16
N GLN A 30 35.70 20.32 2.14
CA GLN A 30 34.54 20.12 3.00
C GLN A 30 33.88 18.85 2.46
N THR A 31 34.29 17.69 2.99
CA THR A 31 33.58 16.44 2.76
C THR A 31 32.16 16.71 3.24
N ALA A 32 31.21 16.83 2.31
CA ALA A 32 29.81 16.99 2.65
C ALA A 32 29.46 15.81 3.55
N ALA A 33 29.26 16.07 4.85
CA ALA A 33 28.87 15.03 5.79
C ALA A 33 27.58 14.41 5.25
N ALA A 34 27.57 13.09 5.04
CA ALA A 34 26.36 12.38 4.65
C ALA A 34 25.27 12.74 5.67
N VAL A 35 24.22 13.43 5.20
CA VAL A 35 23.06 13.69 6.04
C VAL A 35 22.40 12.33 6.25
N GLY A 36 22.40 11.84 7.50
CA GLY A 36 21.82 10.54 7.84
C GLY A 36 20.38 10.41 7.34
N LYS A 37 19.92 9.17 7.12
CA LYS A 37 18.51 8.89 6.84
C LYS A 37 17.67 9.44 7.99
N THR A 38 16.75 10.34 7.67
CA THR A 38 15.79 10.91 8.64
C THR A 38 14.37 10.42 8.39
N LEU A 39 14.11 9.78 7.25
CA LEU A 39 12.81 9.20 6.93
C LEU A 39 12.47 8.08 7.91
N THR A 40 11.38 8.27 8.65
CA THR A 40 10.86 7.30 9.63
C THR A 40 9.83 6.34 9.02
N ARG A 41 9.25 6.69 7.88
CA ARG A 41 8.26 5.90 7.14
C ARG A 41 8.87 4.65 6.50
N THR A 42 8.33 3.50 6.89
CA THR A 42 8.86 2.17 6.54
C THR A 42 7.89 1.27 5.78
N ILE A 43 6.62 1.67 5.62
CA ILE A 43 5.59 0.80 5.03
C ILE A 43 5.18 1.24 3.63
N ASP A 44 5.74 2.35 3.15
CA ASP A 44 5.36 3.00 1.92
C ASP A 44 5.88 2.24 0.70
N PRO A 45 4.98 1.74 -0.17
CA PRO A 45 5.39 1.40 -1.52
C PRO A 45 5.69 2.69 -2.28
N VAL A 46 6.79 2.68 -3.03
CA VAL A 46 7.17 3.79 -3.92
C VAL A 46 7.21 3.25 -5.34
N THR A 47 6.47 3.90 -6.24
CA THR A 47 6.53 3.66 -7.68
C THR A 47 7.13 4.88 -8.36
N VAL A 48 7.96 4.68 -9.39
CA VAL A 48 8.54 5.71 -10.25
C VAL A 48 8.23 5.33 -11.69
N GLN A 49 7.68 6.26 -12.46
CA GLN A 49 7.32 6.01 -13.85
C GLN A 49 8.58 6.06 -14.71
N GLY A 50 8.66 5.21 -15.74
CA GLY A 50 9.80 5.13 -16.64
C GLY A 50 10.19 6.48 -17.26
N ARG A 51 9.20 7.30 -17.63
CA ARG A 51 9.41 8.69 -18.08
C ARG A 51 10.13 9.59 -17.08
N GLU A 52 10.02 9.35 -15.77
CA GLU A 52 10.72 10.11 -14.73
C GLU A 52 12.22 9.74 -14.67
N ILE A 53 12.58 8.54 -15.14
CA ILE A 53 13.95 7.99 -15.18
C ILE A 53 14.46 7.83 -16.61
N GLY A 54 13.99 8.68 -17.54
CA GLY A 54 14.19 8.55 -18.98
C GLY A 54 15.64 8.39 -19.46
N THR A 55 16.64 8.77 -18.65
CA THR A 55 18.07 8.52 -18.94
C THR A 55 18.43 7.04 -18.99
N LEU A 56 17.61 6.18 -18.37
CA LEU A 56 17.76 4.74 -18.32
C LEU A 56 16.89 4.00 -19.36
N ASN A 57 16.03 4.69 -20.10
CA ASN A 57 15.16 4.04 -21.09
C ASN A 57 15.97 3.33 -22.19
N GLY A 58 15.45 2.21 -22.67
CA GLY A 58 16.13 1.27 -23.57
C GLY A 58 17.14 0.36 -22.87
N THR A 59 17.27 0.41 -21.55
CA THR A 59 18.12 -0.52 -20.80
C THR A 59 17.35 -1.82 -20.55
N PRO A 60 17.94 -2.99 -20.86
CA PRO A 60 17.37 -4.28 -20.45
C PRO A 60 17.16 -4.34 -18.93
N ILE A 61 15.98 -4.80 -18.49
CA ILE A 61 15.58 -4.80 -17.07
C ILE A 61 16.56 -5.62 -16.20
N ASP A 62 17.16 -6.69 -16.75
CA ASP A 62 18.16 -7.52 -16.06
C ASP A 62 19.50 -6.80 -15.81
N ARG A 63 19.75 -5.69 -16.52
CA ARG A 63 20.91 -4.81 -16.35
C ARG A 63 20.65 -3.62 -15.44
N LEU A 64 19.46 -3.55 -14.85
CA LEU A 64 19.11 -2.56 -13.84
C LEU A 64 19.35 -3.13 -12.43
N GLY A 65 19.99 -2.33 -11.59
CA GLY A 65 20.21 -2.62 -10.17
C GLY A 65 19.84 -1.40 -9.32
N MET A 66 19.03 -1.61 -8.27
CA MET A 66 18.70 -0.57 -7.29
C MET A 66 19.51 -0.76 -6.03
N PHE A 67 20.01 0.35 -5.48
CA PHE A 67 20.90 0.38 -4.34
C PHE A 67 20.48 1.44 -3.33
N ALA A 68 20.82 1.18 -2.07
CA ALA A 68 20.91 2.19 -1.03
C ALA A 68 22.34 2.23 -0.48
N VAL A 69 22.70 3.33 0.17
CA VAL A 69 23.96 3.38 0.92
C VAL A 69 23.71 2.96 2.36
N ASP A 70 24.45 1.95 2.83
CA ASP A 70 24.44 1.54 4.23
C ASP A 70 25.89 1.41 4.73
N GLY A 71 26.20 2.03 5.87
CA GLY A 71 27.57 2.09 6.40
C GLY A 71 28.62 2.61 5.40
N GLY A 72 28.23 3.49 4.48
CA GLY A 72 29.10 4.03 3.41
C GLY A 72 29.34 3.08 2.24
N LYS A 73 28.62 1.95 2.14
CA LYS A 73 28.72 0.98 1.06
C LYS A 73 27.44 0.93 0.25
N TRP A 74 27.59 0.66 -1.05
CA TRP A 74 26.47 0.37 -1.95
C TRP A 74 25.92 -1.02 -1.67
N THR A 75 24.67 -1.09 -1.21
CA THR A 75 23.97 -2.34 -0.92
C THR A 75 22.79 -2.49 -1.88
N PRO A 76 22.72 -3.59 -2.67
CA PRO A 76 21.56 -3.86 -3.51
C PRO A 76 20.28 -4.02 -2.68
N ILE A 77 19.21 -3.36 -3.09
CA ILE A 77 17.89 -3.44 -2.46
C ILE A 77 16.85 -4.05 -3.41
N PRO A 78 15.77 -4.68 -2.89
CA PRO A 78 14.70 -5.19 -3.73
C PRO A 78 14.04 -4.07 -4.53
N PHE A 79 13.88 -4.33 -5.81
CA PHE A 79 13.08 -3.51 -6.70
C PHE A 79 12.55 -4.37 -7.83
N GLN A 80 11.56 -3.87 -8.53
CA GLN A 80 11.01 -4.51 -9.71
C GLN A 80 10.65 -3.47 -10.76
N VAL A 81 10.60 -3.91 -12.02
CA VAL A 81 10.05 -3.15 -13.14
C VAL A 81 8.80 -3.90 -13.58
N ASP A 82 7.67 -3.21 -13.57
CA ASP A 82 6.39 -3.72 -14.03
C ASP A 82 6.09 -3.07 -15.39
N GLU A 83 6.18 -3.89 -16.44
CA GLU A 83 5.92 -3.47 -17.81
C GLU A 83 4.46 -3.04 -18.01
N ARG A 84 4.25 -1.99 -18.80
CA ARG A 84 2.90 -1.49 -19.11
C ARG A 84 2.72 -1.31 -20.61
N LEU A 85 1.51 -1.61 -21.08
CA LEU A 85 1.11 -1.35 -22.45
C LEU A 85 -0.30 -0.77 -22.48
N ALA A 86 -0.44 0.39 -23.12
CA ALA A 86 -1.73 1.09 -23.28
C ALA A 86 -2.47 1.33 -21.94
N GLY A 87 -1.71 1.59 -20.88
CA GLY A 87 -2.26 1.84 -19.55
C GLY A 87 -2.62 0.60 -18.75
N GLU A 88 -2.36 -0.61 -19.23
CA GLU A 88 -2.53 -1.88 -18.50
C GLU A 88 -1.19 -2.51 -18.16
N TYR A 89 -1.13 -3.34 -17.12
CA TYR A 89 0.08 -4.12 -16.82
C TYR A 89 0.25 -5.25 -17.84
N VAL A 90 1.49 -5.51 -18.22
CA VAL A 90 1.87 -6.71 -18.98
C VAL A 90 2.07 -7.87 -18.01
N PHE A 91 1.40 -8.99 -18.26
CA PHE A 91 1.45 -10.15 -17.38
C PHE A 91 2.29 -11.27 -17.97
N ARG A 92 3.24 -11.79 -17.21
CA ARG A 92 4.21 -12.82 -17.65
C ARG A 92 3.74 -14.25 -17.40
N SER A 93 2.74 -14.44 -16.55
CA SER A 93 2.23 -15.77 -16.17
C SER A 93 0.70 -15.86 -16.24
N GLY A 94 0.20 -17.08 -16.43
CA GLY A 94 -1.23 -17.40 -16.50
C GLY A 94 -1.79 -17.43 -17.94
N SER A 95 -3.06 -17.82 -18.06
CA SER A 95 -3.75 -17.94 -19.36
C SER A 95 -4.00 -16.61 -20.08
N GLY A 96 -4.01 -15.50 -19.33
CA GLY A 96 -4.10 -14.14 -19.82
C GLY A 96 -2.76 -13.42 -19.87
N ALA A 97 -1.63 -14.15 -19.86
CA ALA A 97 -0.33 -13.56 -20.05
C ALA A 97 -0.26 -12.79 -21.38
N SER A 98 0.41 -11.66 -21.36
CA SER A 98 0.68 -10.80 -22.51
C SER A 98 2.19 -10.60 -22.66
N ALA A 99 2.62 -10.25 -23.86
CA ALA A 99 4.01 -9.88 -24.11
C ALA A 99 4.06 -8.39 -24.45
N ASP A 100 5.06 -7.70 -23.92
CA ASP A 100 5.38 -6.36 -24.38
C ASP A 100 6.06 -6.39 -25.76
N THR A 101 5.87 -5.32 -26.52
CA THR A 101 6.48 -5.08 -27.81
C THR A 101 7.99 -4.86 -27.75
N ASP A 102 8.52 -4.36 -26.63
CA ASP A 102 9.94 -4.02 -26.45
C ASP A 102 10.78 -5.12 -25.75
N ARG A 103 10.11 -6.17 -25.24
CA ARG A 103 10.69 -7.45 -24.78
C ARG A 103 11.66 -7.30 -23.59
N GLY A 104 11.26 -6.62 -22.53
CA GLY A 104 12.05 -6.51 -21.30
C GLY A 104 13.07 -5.38 -21.29
N LEU A 105 12.82 -4.34 -22.10
CA LEU A 105 13.54 -3.07 -22.01
C LEU A 105 12.74 -2.13 -21.10
N LEU A 106 13.42 -1.26 -20.38
CA LEU A 106 12.74 -0.18 -19.66
C LEU A 106 12.28 0.88 -20.64
N ASP A 107 11.02 1.29 -20.59
CA ASP A 107 10.48 2.36 -21.41
C ASP A 107 9.81 3.50 -20.60
N ALA A 108 8.90 4.26 -21.20
CA ALA A 108 8.34 5.47 -20.59
C ALA A 108 7.07 5.23 -19.76
N ASP A 109 6.29 4.20 -20.07
CA ASP A 109 5.08 3.82 -19.35
C ASP A 109 5.28 2.73 -18.31
N ASP A 110 6.43 2.07 -18.31
CA ASP A 110 6.84 1.18 -17.22
C ASP A 110 6.80 1.79 -15.81
N GLU A 111 6.66 0.93 -14.82
CA GLU A 111 6.76 1.29 -13.40
C GLU A 111 7.92 0.61 -12.69
N VAL A 112 8.81 1.41 -12.09
CA VAL A 112 9.82 0.92 -11.16
C VAL A 112 9.28 1.00 -9.74
N ALA A 113 9.20 -0.13 -9.03
CA ALA A 113 8.65 -0.20 -7.69
C ALA A 113 9.65 -0.72 -6.64
N PHE A 114 9.61 -0.14 -5.44
CA PHE A 114 10.42 -0.51 -4.26
C PHE A 114 9.71 -0.10 -2.94
N ILE A 115 10.28 -0.47 -1.78
CA ILE A 115 9.72 -0.12 -0.45
C ILE A 115 10.61 0.91 0.24
N SER A 116 10.02 1.94 0.85
CA SER A 116 10.75 3.04 1.52
C SER A 116 11.66 2.59 2.67
N ALA A 117 11.34 1.45 3.31
CA ALA A 117 12.15 0.86 4.37
C ALA A 117 13.60 0.63 3.94
N ASP A 118 13.82 0.25 2.67
CA ASP A 118 15.16 -0.07 2.14
C ASP A 118 15.95 1.16 1.70
N ALA A 119 15.35 2.35 1.71
CA ALA A 119 16.06 3.59 1.37
C ALA A 119 17.13 3.95 2.42
N GLY A 120 18.23 4.56 1.97
CA GLY A 120 19.35 5.00 2.80
C GLY A 120 19.47 6.52 2.91
N PRO A 121 20.53 7.06 3.55
CA PRO A 121 20.88 8.47 3.44
C PRO A 121 21.16 8.86 1.98
N ALA A 122 20.90 10.13 1.65
CA ALA A 122 21.40 10.71 0.41
C ALA A 122 22.91 10.99 0.55
N VAL A 123 23.68 10.59 -0.46
CA VAL A 123 25.12 10.82 -0.56
C VAL A 123 25.45 11.55 -1.86
N ASP A 124 26.51 12.38 -1.83
CA ASP A 124 27.16 12.82 -3.07
C ASP A 124 27.93 11.62 -3.62
N ALA A 125 27.35 10.96 -4.64
CA ALA A 125 27.85 9.70 -5.18
C ALA A 125 29.12 9.92 -6.01
N ALA A 126 30.24 10.23 -5.35
CA ALA A 126 31.54 10.42 -5.99
C ALA A 126 32.08 9.12 -6.60
N SER A 127 31.67 7.96 -6.07
CA SER A 127 31.93 6.64 -6.64
C SER A 127 30.63 5.85 -6.78
N TRP A 128 30.38 5.34 -7.98
CA TRP A 128 29.24 4.46 -8.26
C TRP A 128 29.62 3.00 -7.96
N PRO A 129 28.63 2.09 -7.85
CA PRO A 129 28.91 0.66 -7.86
C PRO A 129 29.80 0.29 -9.06
N ALA A 130 30.76 -0.61 -8.85
CA ALA A 130 31.66 -1.04 -9.91
C ALA A 130 30.88 -1.59 -11.12
N GLY A 131 31.16 -1.06 -12.31
CA GLY A 131 30.49 -1.45 -13.56
C GLY A 131 29.21 -0.69 -13.90
N ALA A 132 28.73 0.20 -13.02
CA ALA A 132 27.61 1.10 -13.35
C ALA A 132 28.02 2.10 -14.43
N GLN A 133 27.15 2.30 -15.43
CA GLN A 133 27.41 3.16 -16.59
C GLN A 133 26.52 4.40 -16.64
N LYS A 134 25.29 4.28 -16.13
CA LYS A 134 24.32 5.37 -15.97
C LYS A 134 23.61 5.18 -14.63
N GLY A 135 23.10 6.27 -14.06
CA GLY A 135 22.29 6.15 -12.87
C GLY A 135 21.41 7.35 -12.62
N VAL A 136 20.42 7.14 -11.77
CA VAL A 136 19.54 8.17 -11.23
C VAL A 136 19.48 8.04 -9.71
N GLU A 137 19.40 9.16 -9.02
CA GLU A 137 19.03 9.22 -7.61
C GLU A 137 17.53 9.51 -7.52
N ILE A 138 16.86 8.78 -6.63
CA ILE A 138 15.46 8.98 -6.27
C ILE A 138 15.45 9.39 -4.80
N THR A 139 15.33 10.69 -4.55
CA THR A 139 15.23 11.24 -3.19
C THR A 139 13.77 11.19 -2.73
N LEU A 140 13.52 10.64 -1.54
CA LEU A 140 12.22 10.61 -0.87
C LEU A 140 12.14 11.72 0.16
N TYR A 141 10.98 12.36 0.26
CA TYR A 141 10.66 13.39 1.23
C TYR A 141 9.28 13.11 1.85
N ASP A 142 9.23 13.06 3.18
CA ASP A 142 7.97 12.97 3.91
C ASP A 142 7.41 14.38 4.17
N PRO A 143 6.25 14.73 3.60
CA PRO A 143 5.61 16.01 3.89
C PRO A 143 5.08 16.11 5.33
N ALA A 144 4.93 15.00 6.06
CA ALA A 144 4.39 15.00 7.42
C ALA A 144 5.40 15.53 8.46
N ASP A 145 6.65 15.07 8.38
CA ASP A 145 7.69 15.36 9.38
C ASP A 145 9.00 15.92 8.78
N GLY A 146 9.08 16.01 7.44
CA GLY A 146 10.24 16.49 6.71
C GLY A 146 11.36 15.46 6.52
N GLY A 147 11.14 14.20 6.91
CA GLY A 147 12.08 13.10 6.82
C GLY A 147 12.55 12.83 5.39
N ARG A 148 13.81 12.43 5.24
CA ARG A 148 14.47 12.21 3.94
C ARG A 148 15.21 10.89 3.87
N ALA A 149 15.18 10.29 2.69
CA ALA A 149 15.99 9.13 2.31
C ALA A 149 16.25 9.14 0.80
N ALA A 150 17.13 8.28 0.31
CA ALA A 150 17.39 8.13 -1.12
C ALA A 150 17.59 6.65 -1.49
N VAL A 151 17.26 6.35 -2.73
CA VAL A 151 17.68 5.13 -3.44
C VAL A 151 18.28 5.50 -4.78
N TYR A 152 19.04 4.59 -5.36
CA TYR A 152 19.81 4.83 -6.56
C TYR A 152 19.59 3.69 -7.54
N LEU A 153 19.14 4.00 -8.75
CA LEU A 153 18.95 3.02 -9.82
C LEU A 153 20.07 3.19 -10.84
N PHE A 154 20.82 2.12 -11.09
CA PHE A 154 21.95 2.11 -12.01
C PHE A 154 21.74 1.11 -13.14
N ALA A 155 22.23 1.46 -14.33
CA ALA A 155 22.37 0.56 -15.47
C ALA A 155 23.81 0.04 -15.59
N PHE A 156 23.95 -1.24 -15.89
CA PHE A 156 25.23 -1.94 -16.05
C PHE A 156 25.40 -2.44 -17.50
N SER A 157 26.63 -2.76 -17.88
CA SER A 157 26.91 -3.37 -19.21
C SER A 157 26.44 -4.81 -19.33
N GLY A 158 26.32 -5.53 -18.20
CA GLY A 158 25.82 -6.89 -18.08
C GLY A 158 24.80 -7.00 -16.93
N PRO A 159 24.44 -8.23 -16.50
CA PRO A 159 23.49 -8.43 -15.41
C PRO A 159 23.89 -7.63 -14.17
N ALA A 160 22.96 -6.83 -13.65
CA ALA A 160 23.22 -5.98 -12.50
C ALA A 160 23.22 -6.79 -11.20
N PRO A 161 23.98 -6.37 -10.17
CA PRO A 161 23.82 -6.92 -8.83
C PRO A 161 22.39 -6.74 -8.32
N ARG A 162 21.79 -7.81 -7.78
CA ARG A 162 20.42 -7.84 -7.24
C ARG A 162 20.45 -8.15 -5.75
N SER A 163 19.46 -7.62 -5.03
CA SER A 163 19.20 -8.07 -3.66
C SER A 163 18.66 -9.50 -3.69
N PRO A 164 19.11 -10.39 -2.78
CA PRO A 164 18.52 -11.73 -2.64
C PRO A 164 17.19 -11.71 -1.88
N LYS A 165 16.79 -10.55 -1.34
CA LYS A 165 15.58 -10.40 -0.54
C LYS A 165 14.36 -10.37 -1.46
N ASP A 166 13.39 -11.20 -1.09
CA ASP A 166 12.09 -11.31 -1.74
C ASP A 166 11.01 -11.09 -0.68
N TYR A 167 10.15 -10.10 -0.90
CA TYR A 167 9.12 -9.72 0.05
C TYR A 167 7.83 -10.52 -0.08
N VAL A 168 7.55 -11.07 -1.26
CA VAL A 168 6.23 -11.59 -1.60
C VAL A 168 6.38 -12.82 -2.49
N VAL A 169 5.52 -13.81 -2.27
CA VAL A 169 5.51 -15.05 -3.04
C VAL A 169 4.07 -15.44 -3.32
N TYR A 170 3.75 -15.74 -4.58
CA TYR A 170 2.43 -16.23 -4.96
C TYR A 170 2.40 -17.76 -5.05
N HIS A 171 1.71 -18.39 -4.10
CA HIS A 171 1.44 -19.83 -4.11
C HIS A 171 0.21 -20.13 -4.95
N VAL A 172 0.41 -20.27 -6.27
CA VAL A 172 -0.67 -20.45 -7.26
C VAL A 172 -1.60 -21.62 -6.93
N ASP A 173 -1.04 -22.78 -6.59
CA ASP A 173 -1.82 -24.02 -6.32
C ASP A 173 -2.78 -23.87 -5.13
N ARG A 174 -2.40 -23.05 -4.15
CA ARG A 174 -3.22 -22.74 -2.97
C ARG A 174 -4.01 -21.45 -3.12
N ASN A 175 -3.77 -20.69 -4.19
CA ASN A 175 -4.26 -19.34 -4.39
C ASN A 175 -4.00 -18.44 -3.15
N GLU A 176 -2.78 -18.53 -2.61
CA GLU A 176 -2.34 -17.79 -1.43
C GLU A 176 -1.19 -16.85 -1.78
N ILE A 177 -1.22 -15.64 -1.23
CA ILE A 177 -0.11 -14.70 -1.32
C ILE A 177 0.53 -14.59 0.05
N GLU A 178 1.82 -14.91 0.09
CA GLU A 178 2.62 -14.89 1.30
C GLU A 178 3.62 -13.75 1.21
N THR A 179 3.65 -12.87 2.21
CA THR A 179 4.65 -11.80 2.30
C THR A 179 5.54 -12.01 3.52
N THR A 180 6.55 -11.16 3.74
CA THR A 180 7.29 -11.18 5.01
C THR A 180 6.41 -10.84 6.22
N ASP A 181 5.32 -10.11 6.03
CA ASP A 181 4.52 -9.54 7.13
C ASP A 181 3.16 -10.22 7.30
N TYR A 182 2.56 -10.75 6.23
CA TYR A 182 1.24 -11.36 6.27
C TYR A 182 1.10 -12.52 5.29
N LEU A 183 0.01 -13.26 5.41
CA LEU A 183 -0.48 -14.21 4.41
C LEU A 183 -1.95 -13.92 4.14
N ILE A 184 -2.34 -13.89 2.88
CA ILE A 184 -3.74 -13.78 2.45
C ILE A 184 -4.11 -14.98 1.56
N GLY A 185 -5.24 -15.59 1.84
CA GLY A 185 -5.81 -16.67 1.02
C GLY A 185 -7.12 -16.26 0.36
N TYR A 186 -7.48 -16.99 -0.69
CA TYR A 186 -8.70 -16.78 -1.45
C TYR A 186 -9.51 -18.06 -1.57
N HIS A 187 -10.83 -17.92 -1.46
CA HIS A 187 -11.73 -19.06 -1.50
C HIS A 187 -11.64 -19.80 -2.85
N PRO A 188 -11.48 -21.14 -2.87
CA PRO A 188 -11.30 -21.91 -4.11
C PRO A 188 -12.47 -21.79 -5.10
N GLN A 189 -13.70 -21.69 -4.60
CA GLN A 189 -14.90 -21.58 -5.43
C GLN A 189 -15.30 -20.12 -5.72
N ALA A 190 -14.71 -19.16 -5.01
CA ALA A 190 -14.92 -17.73 -5.23
C ALA A 190 -13.59 -16.98 -5.13
N PRO A 191 -12.67 -17.10 -6.12
CA PRO A 191 -11.32 -16.51 -6.04
C PRO A 191 -11.24 -14.99 -5.91
N ILE A 192 -12.37 -14.29 -5.96
CA ILE A 192 -12.53 -12.86 -5.67
C ILE A 192 -12.62 -12.58 -4.16
N SER A 193 -13.04 -13.56 -3.36
CA SER A 193 -13.26 -13.44 -1.93
C SER A 193 -12.09 -13.97 -1.12
N ILE A 194 -11.66 -13.18 -0.14
CA ILE A 194 -10.68 -13.56 0.87
C ILE A 194 -11.27 -14.66 1.76
N ASP A 195 -10.49 -15.68 2.08
CA ASP A 195 -10.86 -16.78 3.00
C ASP A 195 -9.97 -16.90 4.24
N LYS A 196 -8.88 -16.12 4.29
CA LYS A 196 -8.05 -15.94 5.48
C LYS A 196 -7.14 -14.74 5.33
N LEU A 197 -6.80 -14.15 6.47
CA LEU A 197 -5.79 -13.12 6.57
C LEU A 197 -4.98 -13.34 7.85
N ILE A 198 -3.69 -13.62 7.74
CA ILE A 198 -2.82 -13.91 8.88
C ILE A 198 -1.77 -12.82 8.99
N VAL A 199 -1.61 -12.23 10.17
CA VAL A 199 -0.43 -11.41 10.49
C VAL A 199 0.66 -12.33 11.02
N LYS A 200 1.82 -12.34 10.37
CA LYS A 200 2.87 -13.31 10.68
C LYS A 200 3.55 -13.00 12.01
N PRO A 201 4.05 -14.02 12.73
CA PRO A 201 4.85 -13.83 13.93
C PRO A 201 6.09 -12.95 13.74
N ALA A 202 6.75 -13.06 12.58
CA ALA A 202 7.88 -12.21 12.23
C ALA A 202 7.53 -10.70 12.15
N ALA A 203 6.26 -10.36 11.91
CA ALA A 203 5.75 -8.99 11.93
C ALA A 203 5.03 -8.62 13.23
N GLY A 204 5.05 -9.50 14.24
CA GLY A 204 4.46 -9.25 15.56
C GLY A 204 3.03 -9.76 15.75
N GLY A 205 2.51 -10.57 14.82
CA GLY A 205 1.23 -11.28 15.02
C GLY A 205 1.39 -12.64 15.72
N ASN A 206 0.29 -13.33 15.93
CA ASN A 206 0.22 -14.65 16.56
C ASN A 206 0.10 -15.81 15.55
N GLY A 207 0.06 -15.51 14.24
CA GLY A 207 -0.06 -16.52 13.18
C GLY A 207 -1.46 -17.12 13.01
N GLN A 208 -2.48 -16.59 13.69
CA GLN A 208 -3.87 -16.96 13.47
C GLN A 208 -4.52 -16.06 12.42
N SER A 209 -5.55 -16.58 11.73
CA SER A 209 -6.32 -15.76 10.79
C SER A 209 -7.18 -14.77 11.56
N VAL A 210 -7.11 -13.49 11.20
CA VAL A 210 -7.98 -12.43 11.73
C VAL A 210 -9.23 -12.23 10.90
N ALA A 211 -9.27 -12.74 9.67
CA ALA A 211 -10.44 -12.74 8.80
C ALA A 211 -10.92 -14.17 8.56
N ASP A 212 -12.23 -14.37 8.55
CA ASP A 212 -12.85 -15.62 8.11
C ASP A 212 -13.14 -15.54 6.61
N ARG A 213 -14.20 -14.83 6.22
CA ARG A 213 -14.63 -14.75 4.83
C ARG A 213 -14.99 -13.32 4.43
N GLN A 214 -14.52 -12.90 3.26
CA GLN A 214 -15.06 -11.71 2.61
C GLN A 214 -16.34 -12.08 1.84
N LYS A 215 -17.43 -11.44 2.23
CA LYS A 215 -18.78 -11.65 1.73
C LYS A 215 -19.17 -10.48 0.82
N ILE A 216 -19.85 -10.83 -0.27
CA ILE A 216 -20.44 -9.87 -1.21
C ILE A 216 -21.95 -10.10 -1.18
N ARG A 217 -22.75 -9.05 -1.08
CA ARG A 217 -24.22 -9.14 -1.21
C ARG A 217 -24.71 -8.12 -2.22
N MET A 218 -25.27 -8.61 -3.31
CA MET A 218 -25.94 -7.78 -4.32
C MET A 218 -27.45 -7.93 -4.15
N GLU A 219 -28.14 -6.82 -4.01
CA GLU A 219 -29.60 -6.79 -3.87
C GLU A 219 -30.14 -5.78 -4.88
N ALA A 220 -31.15 -6.15 -5.66
CA ALA A 220 -31.84 -5.21 -6.55
C ALA A 220 -33.34 -5.49 -6.62
N ILE A 221 -34.15 -4.43 -6.61
CA ILE A 221 -35.60 -4.52 -6.68
C ILE A 221 -36.08 -3.83 -7.95
N SER A 222 -36.82 -4.58 -8.77
CA SER A 222 -37.42 -4.04 -10.00
C SER A 222 -38.39 -2.89 -9.71
N ILE A 223 -38.53 -1.96 -10.65
CA ILE A 223 -39.39 -0.77 -10.49
C ILE A 223 -40.86 -1.11 -10.15
N TRP A 224 -41.34 -2.28 -10.61
CA TRP A 224 -42.71 -2.77 -10.42
C TRP A 224 -42.91 -3.73 -9.23
N ASN A 225 -41.92 -3.93 -8.35
CA ASN A 225 -41.98 -4.96 -7.28
C ASN A 225 -42.13 -6.42 -7.74
N LEU A 226 -42.01 -6.70 -9.03
CA LEU A 226 -42.29 -8.05 -9.55
C LEU A 226 -41.11 -9.01 -9.35
N VAL A 227 -39.89 -8.47 -9.34
CA VAL A 227 -38.65 -9.25 -9.24
C VAL A 227 -37.76 -8.66 -8.14
N HIS A 228 -37.32 -9.54 -7.24
CA HIS A 228 -36.32 -9.30 -6.22
C HIS A 228 -35.09 -10.14 -6.55
N PHE A 229 -33.97 -9.47 -6.81
CA PHE A 229 -32.71 -10.09 -7.19
C PHE A 229 -31.75 -10.07 -6.01
N THR A 230 -31.20 -11.23 -5.67
CA THR A 230 -30.19 -11.38 -4.61
C THR A 230 -29.04 -12.24 -5.11
N ARG A 231 -27.80 -11.78 -4.99
CA ARG A 231 -26.59 -12.57 -5.28
C ARG A 231 -25.57 -12.45 -4.19
N ASN A 232 -24.75 -13.47 -4.05
CA ASN A 232 -23.58 -13.48 -3.18
C ASN A 232 -22.30 -13.84 -3.95
N GLU A 233 -21.17 -13.87 -3.27
CA GLU A 233 -19.87 -14.16 -3.88
C GLU A 233 -19.78 -15.53 -4.56
N ASN A 234 -20.56 -16.54 -4.15
CA ASN A 234 -20.57 -17.86 -4.81
C ASN A 234 -21.32 -17.82 -6.15
N ASP A 235 -22.13 -16.79 -6.41
CA ASP A 235 -22.80 -16.63 -7.71
C ASP A 235 -21.88 -16.00 -8.77
N PHE A 236 -20.66 -15.61 -8.39
CA PHE A 236 -19.65 -15.13 -9.31
C PHE A 236 -18.90 -16.30 -9.94
N GLN A 237 -18.77 -16.26 -11.26
CA GLN A 237 -17.76 -17.05 -11.96
C GLN A 237 -16.47 -16.24 -11.99
N SER A 238 -15.56 -16.60 -11.09
CA SER A 238 -14.29 -15.92 -10.88
C SER A 238 -13.12 -16.85 -11.18
N SER A 239 -12.12 -16.35 -11.88
CA SER A 239 -10.88 -17.09 -12.19
C SER A 239 -9.67 -16.16 -12.17
N VAL A 240 -8.54 -16.66 -11.67
CA VAL A 240 -7.25 -15.99 -11.84
C VAL A 240 -6.79 -16.27 -13.25
N ILE A 241 -6.65 -15.21 -14.05
CA ILE A 241 -6.27 -15.35 -15.46
C ILE A 241 -4.80 -15.04 -15.68
N ALA A 242 -4.20 -14.13 -14.90
CA ALA A 242 -2.81 -13.75 -15.07
C ALA A 242 -2.19 -13.24 -13.76
N TYR A 243 -0.86 -13.33 -13.63
CA TYR A 243 -0.14 -12.77 -12.49
C TYR A 243 1.33 -12.45 -12.83
N ASN A 244 1.89 -11.50 -12.08
CA ASN A 244 3.32 -11.26 -11.98
C ASN A 244 3.74 -11.46 -10.52
N ASP A 245 4.71 -12.35 -10.31
CA ASP A 245 5.36 -12.54 -9.02
C ASP A 245 6.76 -11.89 -9.09
N GLY A 246 7.01 -10.93 -8.21
CA GLY A 246 8.20 -10.09 -8.22
C GLY A 246 8.65 -9.77 -6.80
N PRO A 247 9.90 -9.34 -6.59
CA PRO A 247 10.50 -9.29 -5.25
C PRO A 247 9.90 -8.22 -4.31
N VAL A 248 9.06 -7.32 -4.83
CA VAL A 248 8.48 -6.20 -4.08
C VAL A 248 6.96 -6.27 -4.01
N ARG A 249 6.31 -6.66 -5.11
CA ARG A 249 4.86 -6.77 -5.18
C ARG A 249 4.40 -7.85 -6.14
N ILE A 250 3.24 -8.43 -5.84
CA ILE A 250 2.50 -9.29 -6.76
C ILE A 250 1.40 -8.48 -7.45
N LEU A 251 1.27 -8.67 -8.75
CA LEU A 251 0.11 -8.24 -9.52
C LEU A 251 -0.74 -9.48 -9.83
N ARG A 252 -2.00 -9.52 -9.40
CA ARG A 252 -2.90 -10.66 -9.61
C ARG A 252 -4.13 -10.20 -10.37
N LYS A 253 -4.33 -10.72 -11.58
CA LYS A 253 -5.46 -10.40 -12.42
C LYS A 253 -6.53 -11.49 -12.37
N THR A 254 -7.74 -11.09 -12.02
CA THR A 254 -8.93 -11.94 -12.00
C THR A 254 -9.91 -11.52 -13.08
N ARG A 255 -10.63 -12.49 -13.64
CA ARG A 255 -11.80 -12.25 -14.48
C ARG A 255 -13.04 -12.73 -13.74
N ASN A 256 -13.99 -11.83 -13.57
CA ASN A 256 -15.18 -12.02 -12.75
C ASN A 256 -16.42 -11.71 -13.57
N ARG A 257 -17.46 -12.54 -13.47
CA ARG A 257 -18.80 -12.23 -13.98
C ARG A 257 -19.85 -12.79 -13.05
N VAL A 258 -20.97 -12.10 -12.91
CA VAL A 258 -22.09 -12.57 -12.09
C VAL A 258 -23.18 -13.10 -13.01
N ILE A 259 -23.87 -14.16 -12.59
CA ILE A 259 -25.07 -14.62 -13.29
C ILE A 259 -26.25 -13.76 -12.84
N LEU A 260 -26.83 -12.99 -13.77
CA LEU A 260 -27.97 -12.12 -13.51
C LEU A 260 -29.25 -12.96 -13.45
N PHE A 261 -30.11 -12.95 -14.48
CA PHE A 261 -31.41 -13.64 -14.48
C PHE A 261 -31.41 -14.83 -15.45
N TRP A 262 -32.06 -15.95 -15.11
CA TRP A 262 -32.23 -17.12 -16.00
C TRP A 262 -30.94 -17.55 -16.74
N ARG A 263 -29.81 -17.61 -16.02
CA ARG A 263 -28.49 -17.96 -16.55
C ARG A 263 -27.87 -16.96 -17.53
N ILE A 264 -28.41 -15.76 -17.68
CA ILE A 264 -27.79 -14.67 -18.45
C ILE A 264 -26.60 -14.13 -17.65
N PRO A 265 -25.35 -14.28 -18.14
CA PRO A 265 -24.19 -13.71 -17.47
C PRO A 265 -24.14 -12.20 -17.67
N SER A 266 -23.59 -11.48 -16.69
CA SER A 266 -23.12 -10.11 -16.90
C SER A 266 -21.93 -10.12 -17.87
N PRO A 267 -21.60 -8.97 -18.50
CA PRO A 267 -20.25 -8.75 -19.01
C PRO A 267 -19.22 -9.07 -17.92
N SER A 268 -18.09 -9.67 -18.34
CA SER A 268 -16.99 -9.94 -17.43
C SER A 268 -16.19 -8.68 -17.13
N VAL A 269 -15.78 -8.54 -15.88
CA VAL A 269 -14.91 -7.47 -15.37
C VAL A 269 -13.57 -8.09 -14.99
N GLU A 270 -12.50 -7.49 -15.49
CA GLU A 270 -11.14 -7.88 -15.11
C GLU A 270 -10.62 -6.92 -14.04
N LEU A 271 -10.05 -7.46 -12.96
CA LEU A 271 -9.55 -6.69 -11.82
C LEU A 271 -8.11 -7.10 -11.54
N THR A 272 -7.22 -6.11 -11.43
CA THR A 272 -5.82 -6.31 -11.03
C THR A 272 -5.62 -5.87 -9.59
N SER A 273 -5.50 -6.82 -8.67
CA SER A 273 -5.13 -6.54 -7.29
C SER A 273 -3.61 -6.48 -7.15
N VAL A 274 -3.13 -5.62 -6.23
CA VAL A 274 -1.71 -5.41 -5.96
C VAL A 274 -1.40 -5.81 -4.53
N TYR A 275 -0.34 -6.57 -4.30
CA TYR A 275 0.06 -7.02 -2.97
C TYR A 275 1.50 -6.61 -2.69
N TRP A 276 1.67 -5.75 -1.72
CA TRP A 276 2.96 -5.28 -1.23
C TRP A 276 3.35 -6.04 0.03
N LYS A 277 4.60 -5.87 0.47
CA LYS A 277 5.11 -6.34 1.78
C LYS A 277 4.11 -6.14 2.93
N THR A 278 3.55 -4.95 3.06
CA THR A 278 2.81 -4.45 4.24
C THR A 278 1.31 -4.27 4.01
N GLY A 279 0.83 -4.35 2.78
CA GLY A 279 -0.56 -4.08 2.45
C GLY A 279 -0.94 -4.49 1.05
N MET A 280 -2.20 -4.29 0.71
CA MET A 280 -2.80 -4.74 -0.54
C MET A 280 -3.80 -3.71 -1.07
N GLU A 281 -3.97 -3.69 -2.38
CA GLU A 281 -4.87 -2.78 -3.08
C GLU A 281 -5.84 -3.57 -3.95
N PHE A 282 -7.13 -3.32 -3.75
CA PHE A 282 -8.23 -3.95 -4.47
C PHE A 282 -8.99 -2.89 -5.27
N PRO A 283 -8.92 -2.91 -6.61
CA PRO A 283 -9.84 -2.12 -7.40
C PRO A 283 -11.21 -2.80 -7.39
N ILE A 284 -12.24 -2.01 -7.11
CA ILE A 284 -13.65 -2.35 -7.32
C ILE A 284 -14.11 -1.50 -8.48
N SER A 285 -14.50 -2.15 -9.57
CA SER A 285 -15.04 -1.49 -10.74
C SER A 285 -16.48 -1.93 -10.96
N LEU A 286 -17.36 -0.94 -11.05
CA LEU A 286 -18.74 -1.12 -11.48
C LEU A 286 -18.87 -0.59 -12.90
N ASN A 287 -19.09 -1.50 -13.85
CA ASN A 287 -19.35 -1.16 -15.24
C ASN A 287 -20.84 -1.24 -15.54
N LEU A 288 -21.46 -0.07 -15.76
CA LEU A 288 -22.87 0.06 -16.14
C LEU A 288 -22.94 0.32 -17.66
N PRO A 289 -23.29 -0.68 -18.49
CA PRO A 289 -23.35 -0.51 -19.94
C PRO A 289 -24.53 0.38 -20.40
N PHE A 290 -25.53 0.56 -19.54
CA PHE A 290 -26.67 1.45 -19.74
C PHE A 290 -27.20 1.90 -18.37
N ARG A 291 -27.96 3.00 -18.35
CA ARG A 291 -28.62 3.50 -17.14
C ARG A 291 -29.68 2.48 -16.66
N ILE A 292 -29.57 2.05 -15.41
CA ILE A 292 -30.42 0.97 -14.85
C ILE A 292 -31.64 1.47 -14.06
N SER A 293 -31.80 2.78 -13.87
CA SER A 293 -32.93 3.37 -13.13
C SER A 293 -34.32 3.04 -13.70
N GLY A 294 -34.41 2.75 -15.00
CA GLY A 294 -35.65 2.31 -15.64
C GLY A 294 -36.02 0.85 -15.36
N LEU A 295 -35.07 0.05 -14.84
CA LEU A 295 -35.26 -1.37 -14.54
C LEU A 295 -35.41 -1.60 -13.04
N PHE A 296 -34.56 -0.95 -12.25
CA PHE A 296 -34.49 -1.12 -10.81
C PHE A 296 -34.75 0.21 -10.12
N ARG A 297 -35.61 0.18 -9.10
CA ARG A 297 -35.81 1.34 -8.21
C ARG A 297 -34.81 1.38 -7.06
N GLU A 298 -34.13 0.27 -6.82
CA GLU A 298 -33.17 0.10 -5.74
C GLU A 298 -32.13 -0.94 -6.17
N ALA A 299 -30.85 -0.58 -6.06
CA ALA A 299 -29.73 -1.49 -6.22
C ALA A 299 -28.68 -1.21 -5.14
N LYS A 300 -28.27 -2.28 -4.43
CA LYS A 300 -27.32 -2.22 -3.32
C LYS A 300 -26.23 -3.27 -3.50
N LEU A 301 -25.02 -2.91 -3.11
CA LEU A 301 -23.88 -3.81 -3.04
C LEU A 301 -23.22 -3.68 -1.67
N LYS A 302 -23.25 -4.74 -0.86
CA LYS A 302 -22.50 -4.81 0.40
C LYS A 302 -21.23 -5.61 0.17
N ILE A 303 -20.11 -5.11 0.66
CA ILE A 303 -18.84 -5.82 0.71
C ILE A 303 -18.35 -5.73 2.13
N TYR A 304 -18.17 -6.88 2.78
CA TYR A 304 -17.75 -6.93 4.17
C TYR A 304 -16.93 -8.18 4.47
N THR A 305 -16.14 -8.11 5.53
CA THR A 305 -15.31 -9.21 6.01
C THR A 305 -15.79 -9.62 7.40
N ASP A 306 -15.89 -10.92 7.61
CA ASP A 306 -16.25 -11.53 8.89
C ASP A 306 -15.01 -11.87 9.73
N SER A 307 -15.14 -11.89 11.05
CA SER A 307 -14.08 -12.36 11.94
C SER A 307 -14.28 -13.83 12.27
N PRO A 308 -13.21 -14.60 12.49
CA PRO A 308 -13.37 -15.96 12.97
C PRO A 308 -13.61 -15.95 14.50
N PRO A 309 -14.43 -16.88 15.04
CA PRO A 309 -14.82 -16.90 16.45
C PRO A 309 -13.68 -17.20 17.42
N ASN A 310 -12.57 -17.76 16.93
CA ASN A 310 -11.37 -18.06 17.71
C ASN A 310 -10.47 -16.85 17.95
N VAL A 311 -10.86 -15.65 17.47
CA VAL A 311 -10.20 -14.37 17.75
C VAL A 311 -11.18 -13.46 18.50
N PRO A 312 -11.45 -13.73 19.80
CA PRO A 312 -12.46 -13.00 20.56
C PRO A 312 -11.97 -11.60 21.00
N ASN A 313 -12.88 -10.80 21.56
CA ASN A 313 -12.58 -9.49 22.17
C ASN A 313 -11.89 -8.55 21.19
N ARG A 314 -12.54 -8.33 20.04
CA ARG A 314 -12.08 -7.37 19.05
C ARG A 314 -12.87 -6.09 19.15
N ARG A 315 -12.31 -5.01 18.60
CA ARG A 315 -13.02 -3.75 18.45
C ARG A 315 -12.92 -3.24 17.02
N PHE A 316 -14.04 -2.70 16.56
CA PHE A 316 -14.12 -1.91 15.34
C PHE A 316 -13.91 -0.43 15.63
N TYR A 317 -13.19 0.29 14.77
CA TYR A 317 -13.01 1.74 14.86
C TYR A 317 -13.17 2.39 13.48
N ASN A 318 -13.71 3.61 13.45
CA ASN A 318 -13.65 4.52 12.32
C ASN A 318 -13.77 5.98 12.80
N GLN A 319 -13.78 6.96 11.89
CA GLN A 319 -13.87 8.39 12.28
C GLN A 319 -15.13 8.76 13.07
N HIS A 320 -16.25 8.05 12.83
CA HIS A 320 -17.54 8.35 13.47
C HIS A 320 -17.75 7.55 14.76
N ASN A 321 -16.95 6.49 14.97
CA ASN A 321 -17.01 5.60 16.13
C ASN A 321 -15.60 5.45 16.78
N PRO A 322 -14.98 6.55 17.26
CA PRO A 322 -13.58 6.54 17.71
C PRO A 322 -13.35 5.80 19.04
N ALA A 323 -14.38 5.66 19.89
CA ALA A 323 -14.31 4.85 21.10
C ALA A 323 -14.25 3.34 20.81
N GLY A 324 -14.60 2.98 19.58
CA GLY A 324 -14.69 1.63 19.08
C GLY A 324 -15.84 0.81 19.63
N VAL A 325 -16.26 -0.15 18.83
CA VAL A 325 -17.41 -1.01 19.07
C VAL A 325 -16.92 -2.42 19.35
N LEU A 326 -17.39 -3.04 20.44
CA LEU A 326 -16.98 -4.39 20.83
C LEU A 326 -17.56 -5.41 19.86
N ILE A 327 -16.77 -6.42 19.50
CA ILE A 327 -17.19 -7.58 18.71
C ILE A 327 -17.14 -8.80 19.64
N ASP A 328 -18.31 -9.29 20.04
CA ASP A 328 -18.53 -10.45 20.91
C ASP A 328 -19.61 -11.43 20.41
N GLY A 329 -20.15 -11.19 19.22
CA GLY A 329 -21.17 -12.00 18.56
C GLY A 329 -22.60 -11.62 18.92
N ARG A 330 -22.82 -10.53 19.68
CA ARG A 330 -24.16 -10.11 20.13
C ARG A 330 -24.35 -8.62 19.95
N MET A 331 -25.39 -8.23 19.22
CA MET A 331 -25.79 -6.83 19.09
C MET A 331 -26.20 -6.22 20.43
N GLN A 332 -25.40 -5.26 20.90
CA GLN A 332 -25.69 -4.41 22.07
C GLN A 332 -26.31 -3.07 21.66
N GLU A 333 -26.85 -2.32 22.62
CA GLU A 333 -27.55 -1.05 22.35
C GLU A 333 -26.66 -0.04 21.60
N ASN A 334 -25.39 0.08 21.98
CA ASN A 334 -24.43 0.95 21.29
C ASN A 334 -24.08 0.47 19.87
N GLU A 335 -24.26 -0.82 19.57
CA GLU A 335 -24.08 -1.41 18.25
C GLU A 335 -25.30 -1.23 17.35
N ILE A 336 -26.49 -1.22 17.96
CA ILE A 336 -27.75 -0.92 17.27
C ILE A 336 -27.77 0.53 16.80
N HIS A 337 -27.26 1.47 17.61
CA HIS A 337 -27.12 2.88 17.26
C HIS A 337 -25.78 3.23 16.61
N PHE A 338 -25.11 2.24 16.03
CA PHE A 338 -23.85 2.41 15.32
C PHE A 338 -23.94 3.53 14.27
N ASP A 339 -22.96 4.44 14.27
CA ASP A 339 -22.95 5.52 13.29
C ASP A 339 -22.49 4.99 11.92
N ARG A 340 -23.47 4.89 11.01
CA ARG A 340 -23.31 4.35 9.66
C ARG A 340 -22.95 5.38 8.61
N ARG A 341 -22.70 6.65 8.98
CA ARG A 341 -22.32 7.67 7.99
C ARG A 341 -21.10 7.21 7.18
N PRO A 342 -20.98 7.66 5.91
CA PRO A 342 -19.85 7.28 5.08
C PRO A 342 -18.52 7.51 5.79
N SER A 343 -17.70 6.47 5.74
CA SER A 343 -16.38 6.42 6.36
C SER A 343 -15.38 6.08 5.28
N ASP A 344 -14.25 6.77 5.28
CA ASP A 344 -13.18 6.58 4.31
C ASP A 344 -12.05 5.71 4.87
N TRP A 345 -12.08 5.40 6.17
CA TRP A 345 -11.28 4.34 6.78
C TRP A 345 -12.05 3.56 7.85
N GLN A 346 -11.51 2.39 8.18
CA GLN A 346 -11.94 1.56 9.30
C GLN A 346 -10.83 0.63 9.78
N VAL A 347 -10.92 0.20 11.04
CA VAL A 347 -10.02 -0.77 11.67
C VAL A 347 -10.83 -1.83 12.40
N VAL A 348 -10.38 -3.08 12.34
CA VAL A 348 -10.77 -4.10 13.32
C VAL A 348 -9.52 -4.72 13.92
N ALA A 349 -9.39 -4.67 15.24
CA ALA A 349 -8.22 -5.19 15.95
C ALA A 349 -8.60 -5.85 17.28
N GLY A 350 -7.81 -6.83 17.70
CA GLY A 350 -7.97 -7.47 19.00
C GLY A 350 -7.49 -6.58 20.16
N THR A 351 -8.12 -6.73 21.33
CA THR A 351 -7.83 -5.89 22.51
C THR A 351 -7.09 -6.62 23.63
N THR A 352 -6.68 -7.88 23.41
CA THR A 352 -6.06 -8.73 24.44
C THR A 352 -4.59 -8.96 24.11
N ALA A 353 -3.76 -9.33 25.10
CA ALA A 353 -2.33 -9.55 24.85
C ALA A 353 -2.07 -10.70 23.86
N GLN A 354 -2.97 -11.70 23.82
CA GLN A 354 -2.92 -12.90 22.99
C GLN A 354 -3.46 -12.67 21.57
N HIS A 355 -4.42 -11.75 21.42
CA HIS A 355 -5.00 -11.36 20.14
C HIS A 355 -5.01 -9.82 20.06
N ARG A 356 -3.97 -9.26 19.45
CA ARG A 356 -3.83 -7.80 19.20
C ARG A 356 -4.01 -7.46 17.73
N GLU A 357 -3.89 -8.46 16.89
CA GLU A 357 -3.80 -8.34 15.45
C GLU A 357 -5.12 -7.86 14.86
N GLY A 358 -5.02 -7.31 13.66
CA GLY A 358 -6.16 -6.77 12.97
C GLY A 358 -5.84 -6.39 11.54
N TRP A 359 -6.72 -5.58 10.98
CA TRP A 359 -6.45 -4.88 9.75
C TRP A 359 -7.04 -3.48 9.78
N PHE A 360 -6.37 -2.60 9.06
CA PHE A 360 -6.89 -1.30 8.65
C PHE A 360 -7.36 -1.41 7.20
N SER A 361 -8.42 -0.71 6.84
CA SER A 361 -8.80 -0.53 5.43
C SER A 361 -9.20 0.91 5.12
N ARG A 362 -8.79 1.40 3.94
CA ARG A 362 -9.12 2.70 3.37
C ARG A 362 -10.00 2.50 2.15
N GLN A 363 -11.11 3.24 2.04
CA GLN A 363 -11.94 3.29 0.84
C GLN A 363 -11.69 4.61 0.11
N ILE A 364 -11.29 4.55 -1.16
CA ILE A 364 -10.90 5.72 -1.96
C ILE A 364 -11.69 5.72 -3.26
N PHE A 365 -12.60 6.68 -3.42
CA PHE A 365 -13.21 6.94 -4.72
C PHE A 365 -12.16 7.51 -5.67
N LEU A 366 -12.02 6.91 -6.86
CA LEU A 366 -11.11 7.45 -7.87
C LEU A 366 -11.75 8.62 -8.64
N GLN A 367 -13.08 8.77 -8.53
CA GLN A 367 -13.87 9.82 -9.15
C GLN A 367 -15.03 10.19 -8.21
N GLU A 368 -15.33 11.49 -8.08
CA GLU A 368 -16.52 11.94 -7.36
C GLU A 368 -17.77 11.59 -8.16
N HIS A 369 -18.80 11.08 -7.47
CA HIS A 369 -20.05 10.70 -8.10
C HIS A 369 -21.23 11.16 -7.26
N ASP A 370 -22.05 12.04 -7.84
CA ASP A 370 -23.29 12.48 -7.21
C ASP A 370 -24.25 11.29 -7.06
N GLY A 371 -24.85 11.17 -5.88
CA GLY A 371 -25.94 10.22 -5.62
C GLY A 371 -25.53 8.82 -5.18
N VAL A 372 -24.23 8.50 -5.11
CA VAL A 372 -23.72 7.26 -4.52
C VAL A 372 -23.14 7.52 -3.14
N THR A 373 -23.45 6.65 -2.19
CA THR A 373 -22.87 6.71 -0.83
C THR A 373 -22.26 5.37 -0.45
N LEU A 374 -21.26 5.40 0.45
CA LEU A 374 -20.69 4.23 1.12
C LEU A 374 -20.91 4.27 2.63
N PRO A 375 -22.15 4.19 3.13
CA PRO A 375 -22.37 3.99 4.55
C PRO A 375 -21.63 2.75 5.06
N ALA A 376 -21.13 2.86 6.29
CA ALA A 376 -20.52 1.73 6.97
C ALA A 376 -21.56 0.61 7.20
N PHE A 377 -21.11 -0.63 7.03
CA PHE A 377 -21.85 -1.83 7.35
C PHE A 377 -21.23 -2.49 8.57
N TYR A 378 -22.06 -2.73 9.58
CA TYR A 378 -21.69 -3.40 10.82
C TYR A 378 -22.81 -4.34 11.23
N ARG A 379 -22.44 -5.56 11.64
CA ARG A 379 -23.32 -6.50 12.33
C ARG A 379 -22.46 -7.41 13.20
N ASP A 380 -22.92 -7.69 14.41
CA ASP A 380 -22.28 -8.64 15.32
C ASP A 380 -23.36 -9.52 15.94
N ASP A 381 -23.89 -10.44 15.14
CA ASP A 381 -25.01 -11.29 15.55
C ASP A 381 -24.81 -12.71 15.02
N VAL A 382 -24.43 -13.60 15.92
CA VAL A 382 -24.20 -15.01 15.60
C VAL A 382 -25.49 -15.81 15.46
N SER A 383 -26.63 -15.25 15.90
CA SER A 383 -27.92 -15.92 15.83
C SER A 383 -28.59 -15.80 14.46
N VAL A 384 -28.12 -14.86 13.62
CA VAL A 384 -28.64 -14.60 12.29
C VAL A 384 -27.74 -15.26 11.24
N PRO A 385 -28.17 -16.33 10.57
CA PRO A 385 -27.39 -16.95 9.50
C PRO A 385 -27.14 -15.96 8.35
N ASP A 386 -25.94 -16.01 7.78
CA ASP A 386 -25.52 -15.21 6.63
C ASP A 386 -24.79 -16.06 5.57
N PRO A 387 -25.42 -17.15 5.07
CA PRO A 387 -24.80 -18.07 4.13
C PRO A 387 -24.38 -17.37 2.83
N PRO A 388 -23.30 -17.82 2.18
CA PRO A 388 -22.43 -18.94 2.58
C PRO A 388 -21.47 -18.56 3.72
N GLU A 389 -21.23 -19.52 4.61
CA GLU A 389 -20.50 -19.32 5.87
C GLU A 389 -19.53 -20.47 6.12
N GLN A 390 -18.36 -20.13 6.66
CA GLN A 390 -17.47 -21.11 7.29
C GLN A 390 -17.84 -21.27 8.77
N PHE A 391 -18.05 -20.16 9.48
CA PHE A 391 -18.64 -20.14 10.81
C PHE A 391 -20.05 -19.55 10.75
N PRO A 392 -21.09 -20.22 11.30
CA PRO A 392 -22.45 -19.71 11.25
C PRO A 392 -22.61 -18.36 11.97
N GLY A 393 -23.37 -17.47 11.34
CA GLY A 393 -23.65 -16.14 11.85
C GLY A 393 -22.54 -15.15 11.56
N CYS A 394 -22.55 -14.05 12.30
CA CYS A 394 -21.72 -12.90 12.00
C CYS A 394 -20.96 -12.46 13.24
N PHE A 395 -19.63 -12.64 13.23
CA PHE A 395 -18.72 -12.20 14.29
C PHE A 395 -18.06 -10.89 13.85
N GLY A 396 -18.75 -9.78 14.05
CA GLY A 396 -18.31 -8.46 13.61
C GLY A 396 -18.13 -8.37 12.09
N CYS A 397 -19.19 -8.63 11.32
CA CYS A 397 -19.21 -8.39 9.88
C CYS A 397 -19.03 -6.90 9.61
N LEU A 398 -17.93 -6.59 8.95
CA LEU A 398 -17.43 -5.24 8.77
C LEU A 398 -17.31 -4.90 7.30
N GLY A 399 -17.88 -3.79 6.87
CA GLY A 399 -17.48 -3.20 5.59
C GLY A 399 -18.29 -1.98 5.23
N PHE A 400 -18.74 -1.95 3.99
CA PHE A 400 -19.52 -0.84 3.46
C PHE A 400 -20.62 -1.34 2.54
N GLU A 401 -21.65 -0.51 2.40
CA GLU A 401 -22.74 -0.71 1.47
C GLU A 401 -22.69 0.41 0.42
N ILE A 402 -22.54 0.05 -0.85
CA ILE A 402 -22.69 1.00 -1.95
C ILE A 402 -24.18 1.15 -2.24
N GLN A 403 -24.70 2.35 -1.98
CA GLN A 403 -26.10 2.71 -2.17
C GLN A 403 -26.24 3.73 -3.29
N GLY A 404 -27.41 3.79 -3.93
CA GLY A 404 -27.72 4.75 -4.99
C GLY A 404 -27.15 4.37 -6.35
N VAL A 405 -26.72 3.12 -6.51
CA VAL A 405 -26.18 2.60 -7.77
C VAL A 405 -27.22 2.72 -8.90
N GLU A 406 -28.51 2.59 -8.60
CA GLU A 406 -29.57 2.74 -9.58
C GLU A 406 -29.67 4.15 -10.18
N ARG A 407 -29.11 5.17 -9.51
CA ARG A 407 -29.15 6.57 -9.93
C ARG A 407 -28.02 6.95 -10.87
N LEU A 408 -27.03 6.07 -10.99
CA LEU A 408 -25.88 6.27 -11.86
C LEU A 408 -26.27 6.16 -13.34
N ASP A 409 -25.55 6.95 -14.14
CA ASP A 409 -25.57 6.85 -15.58
C ASP A 409 -24.80 5.64 -16.10
N ALA A 410 -24.88 5.41 -17.41
CA ALA A 410 -23.99 4.45 -18.06
C ALA A 410 -22.54 4.93 -17.92
N GLY A 411 -21.63 4.04 -17.54
CA GLY A 411 -20.24 4.39 -17.29
C GLY A 411 -19.48 3.37 -16.47
N ILE A 412 -18.21 3.69 -16.22
CA ILE A 412 -17.30 2.91 -15.37
C ILE A 412 -17.05 3.71 -14.11
N TYR A 413 -17.41 3.12 -12.97
CA TYR A 413 -17.27 3.71 -11.65
C TYR A 413 -16.23 2.92 -10.88
N SER A 414 -15.27 3.61 -10.26
CA SER A 414 -14.10 2.96 -9.66
C SER A 414 -13.88 3.40 -8.22
N LEU A 415 -13.80 2.39 -7.35
CA LEU A 415 -13.45 2.50 -5.94
C LEU A 415 -12.17 1.69 -5.71
N LYS A 416 -11.22 2.22 -4.97
CA LYS A 416 -10.05 1.46 -4.52
C LYS A 416 -10.16 1.21 -3.03
N VAL A 417 -10.02 -0.05 -2.63
CA VAL A 417 -9.88 -0.43 -1.22
C VAL A 417 -8.42 -0.78 -0.97
N GLN A 418 -7.78 -0.08 -0.05
CA GLN A 418 -6.47 -0.48 0.46
C GLN A 418 -6.66 -1.17 1.80
N MET A 419 -5.95 -2.26 2.03
CA MET A 419 -6.04 -3.03 3.28
C MET A 419 -4.63 -3.31 3.81
N TYR A 420 -4.44 -3.13 5.11
CA TYR A 420 -3.15 -3.28 5.78
C TYR A 420 -3.32 -4.17 7.00
N PRO A 421 -2.76 -5.39 6.99
CA PRO A 421 -2.72 -6.23 8.18
C PRO A 421 -1.82 -5.59 9.24
N MET A 422 -2.22 -5.65 10.51
CA MET A 422 -1.55 -4.95 11.59
C MET A 422 -1.31 -5.88 12.78
N PRO A 423 -0.12 -5.87 13.41
CA PRO A 423 0.16 -6.69 14.59
C PRO A 423 -0.55 -6.20 15.85
N ALA A 424 -0.83 -4.91 15.93
CA ALA A 424 -1.56 -4.28 17.02
C ALA A 424 -2.17 -2.97 16.53
N TYR A 425 -3.16 -2.47 17.26
CA TYR A 425 -3.74 -1.16 17.03
C TYR A 425 -4.04 -0.44 18.34
N ARG A 426 -3.77 0.85 18.36
CA ARG A 426 -4.26 1.81 19.34
C ARG A 426 -4.84 3.01 18.59
N PRO A 427 -5.91 3.64 19.09
CA PRO A 427 -6.37 4.90 18.53
C PRO A 427 -5.21 5.91 18.40
N GLY A 428 -5.06 6.50 17.21
CA GLY A 428 -3.92 7.29 16.77
C GLY A 428 -3.00 6.56 15.77
N ASP A 429 -2.93 5.22 15.81
CA ASP A 429 -2.10 4.45 14.87
C ASP A 429 -2.62 4.51 13.42
N GLU A 430 -3.91 4.80 13.23
CA GLU A 430 -4.54 4.97 11.92
C GLU A 430 -3.85 6.05 11.08
N HIS A 431 -3.30 7.10 11.71
CA HIS A 431 -2.60 8.18 11.01
C HIS A 431 -1.41 7.66 10.19
N ARG A 432 -0.74 6.59 10.63
CA ARG A 432 0.36 5.98 9.89
C ARG A 432 -0.10 5.44 8.53
N TYR A 433 -1.31 4.89 8.46
CA TYR A 433 -1.88 4.31 7.26
C TYR A 433 -2.60 5.35 6.40
N LEU A 434 -3.31 6.29 7.03
CA LEU A 434 -3.95 7.43 6.36
C LEU A 434 -2.93 8.27 5.59
N ASN A 435 -1.76 8.53 6.20
CA ASN A 435 -0.70 9.31 5.56
C ASN A 435 -0.13 8.66 4.30
N LEU A 436 -0.37 7.37 4.01
CA LEU A 436 -0.01 6.74 2.73
C LEU A 436 -0.73 7.39 1.54
N VAL A 437 -1.93 7.91 1.78
CA VAL A 437 -2.79 8.52 0.77
C VAL A 437 -2.91 10.02 0.97
N ASP A 438 -3.10 10.45 2.22
CA ASP A 438 -3.40 11.85 2.54
C ASP A 438 -2.13 12.72 2.53
N GLN A 439 -0.96 12.11 2.77
CA GLN A 439 0.34 12.76 2.80
C GLN A 439 1.41 11.87 2.14
N PRO A 440 1.25 11.48 0.87
CA PRO A 440 2.11 10.49 0.24
C PRO A 440 3.55 11.00 0.18
N LEU A 441 4.52 10.08 0.28
CA LEU A 441 5.93 10.44 0.09
C LEU A 441 6.11 11.14 -1.25
N ARG A 442 6.74 12.31 -1.20
CA ARG A 442 7.17 13.01 -2.40
C ARG A 442 8.50 12.43 -2.85
N LYS A 443 8.71 12.40 -4.16
CA LYS A 443 9.94 11.89 -4.75
C LYS A 443 10.50 12.91 -5.73
N VAL A 444 11.82 13.01 -5.78
CA VAL A 444 12.56 13.81 -6.77
C VAL A 444 13.56 12.89 -7.44
N VAL A 445 13.51 12.85 -8.77
CA VAL A 445 14.44 12.07 -9.58
C VAL A 445 15.49 12.99 -10.17
N ARG A 446 16.76 12.61 -10.03
CA ARG A 446 17.90 13.35 -10.59
C ARG A 446 18.84 12.40 -11.31
N ALA A 447 19.15 12.71 -12.58
CA ALA A 447 20.20 12.01 -13.31
C ALA A 447 21.56 12.21 -12.63
N LEU A 448 22.30 11.12 -12.46
CA LEU A 448 23.66 11.18 -11.95
C LEU A 448 24.62 11.41 -13.11
N SER A 449 25.57 12.32 -12.93
CA SER A 449 26.68 12.51 -13.86
C SER A 449 27.86 11.70 -13.36
N SER A 450 28.43 10.83 -14.20
CA SER A 450 29.73 10.22 -13.90
C SER A 450 30.75 11.36 -13.87
N ARG A 451 31.42 11.58 -12.73
CA ARG A 451 32.58 12.48 -12.68
C ARG A 451 33.82 11.76 -13.14
#